data_AF-A0A1Y1LI61-F1
#
_entry.id   AF-A0A1Y1LI61-F1
#
_cell.length_a   1.000
_cell.length_b   1.000
_cell.length_c   1.000
_cell.angle_alpha   90.00
_cell.angle_beta   90.00
_cell.angle_gamma   90.00
#
_symmetry.space_group_name_H-M   'P 1'
#
loop_
_entity.id
_entity.type
_entity.pdbx_description
1 polymer ?
#
loop_
_entity_poly.entity_id
_entity_poly.type
_entity_poly.pdbx_seq_one_letter_code
_entity_poly.pdbx_strand_id
1 'polypeptide(L)'
;MYIALGLILVVNSIFCSEKVIYSFSEFPYKETSKNEVLFREIEGACEGGCLGKLGISKVLCVRQCISPSCYRDLYQADQLEEGEVDVRLNSFKGCFIQQYNKLRP
;
A
#
# COMPACT_ATOMS: atom_id res chain seq x y z
N MET A 1 47.55 -22.09 -0.16
CA MET A 1 47.01 -21.15 -1.16
C MET A 1 45.65 -21.61 -1.74
N TYR A 2 45.48 -22.89 -2.10
CA TYR A 2 44.19 -23.43 -2.59
C TYR A 2 43.06 -23.50 -1.54
N ILE A 3 43.39 -23.71 -0.27
CA ILE A 3 42.42 -23.74 0.84
C ILE A 3 41.68 -22.39 0.99
N ALA A 4 42.39 -21.27 0.80
CA ALA A 4 41.81 -19.93 0.90
C ALA A 4 40.85 -19.64 -0.26
N LEU A 5 41.17 -20.08 -1.48
CA LEU A 5 40.30 -19.95 -2.66
C LEU A 5 39.02 -20.79 -2.53
N GLY A 6 39.11 -21.99 -1.93
CA GLY A 6 37.94 -22.83 -1.64
C GLY A 6 37.00 -22.21 -0.61
N LEU A 7 37.54 -21.60 0.45
CA LEU A 7 36.74 -20.90 1.48
C LEU A 7 35.98 -19.69 0.93
N ILE A 8 36.60 -18.93 0.02
CA ILE A 8 35.98 -17.75 -0.62
C ILE A 8 34.78 -18.13 -1.51
N LEU A 9 34.80 -19.32 -2.12
CA LEU A 9 33.67 -19.81 -2.93
C LEU A 9 32.48 -20.28 -2.08
N VAL A 10 32.71 -20.82 -0.87
CA VAL A 10 31.64 -21.34 -0.01
C VAL A 10 30.86 -20.23 0.70
N VAL A 11 31.51 -19.10 1.03
CA VAL A 11 30.85 -17.96 1.70
C VAL A 11 29.90 -17.15 0.80
N ASN A 12 29.96 -17.30 -0.53
CA ASN A 12 29.06 -16.59 -1.46
C ASN A 12 27.65 -17.20 -1.55
N SER A 13 27.42 -18.37 -0.96
CA SER A 13 26.18 -19.15 -1.11
C SER A 13 25.11 -18.87 -0.05
N ILE A 14 25.39 -18.00 0.93
CA ILE A 14 24.51 -17.73 2.07
C ILE A 14 23.89 -16.34 1.92
N PHE A 15 23.08 -16.14 0.89
CA PHE A 15 22.08 -15.07 0.90
C PHE A 15 20.74 -15.71 1.25
N CYS A 16 20.40 -15.70 2.54
CA CYS A 16 19.07 -16.07 3.00
C CYS A 16 18.13 -14.92 2.65
N SER A 17 17.18 -15.14 1.74
CA SER A 17 16.14 -14.16 1.45
C SER A 17 15.19 -14.12 2.64
N GLU A 18 15.37 -13.13 3.53
CA GLU A 18 14.51 -12.93 4.68
C GLU A 18 13.11 -12.52 4.20
N LYS A 19 12.10 -13.33 4.52
CA LYS A 19 10.71 -13.02 4.17
C LYS A 19 10.23 -11.87 5.04
N VAL A 20 10.08 -10.69 4.44
CA VAL A 20 9.46 -9.53 5.10
C VAL A 20 8.00 -9.87 5.43
N ILE A 21 7.66 -9.81 6.71
CA ILE A 21 6.29 -9.98 7.19
C ILE A 21 5.69 -8.58 7.36
N TYR A 22 4.67 -8.28 6.56
CA TYR A 22 3.91 -7.04 6.70
C TYR A 22 2.81 -7.24 7.75
N SER A 23 2.67 -6.28 8.66
CA SER A 23 1.61 -6.27 9.66
C SER A 23 0.84 -4.95 9.56
N PHE A 24 -0.44 -5.03 9.22
CA PHE A 24 -1.35 -3.89 9.14
C PHE A 24 -2.79 -4.39 9.31
N SER A 25 -3.72 -3.48 9.56
CA SER A 25 -5.15 -3.82 9.64
C SER A 25 -5.62 -4.42 8.30
N GLU A 26 -6.06 -5.67 8.29
CA GLU A 26 -6.50 -6.34 7.06
C GLU A 26 -8.01 -6.16 6.84
N PHE A 27 -8.37 -5.51 5.74
CA PHE A 27 -9.74 -5.44 5.25
C PHE A 27 -9.81 -6.22 3.94
N PRO A 28 -10.62 -7.30 3.86
CA PRO A 28 -10.69 -8.10 2.65
C PRO A 28 -11.20 -7.25 1.49
N TYR A 29 -10.46 -7.31 0.38
CA TYR A 29 -10.82 -6.66 -0.86
C TYR A 29 -11.07 -7.69 -1.95
N LYS A 30 -12.27 -7.63 -2.54
CA LYS A 30 -12.61 -8.42 -3.71
C LYS A 30 -12.47 -7.53 -4.94
N GLU A 31 -11.46 -7.80 -5.75
CA GLU A 31 -11.23 -7.10 -7.01
C GLU A 31 -12.29 -7.51 -8.03
N THR A 32 -13.33 -6.68 -8.13
CA THR A 32 -14.40 -6.83 -9.12
C THR A 32 -14.43 -5.58 -9.97
N SER A 33 -14.89 -5.69 -11.22
CA SER A 33 -15.02 -4.54 -12.12
C SER A 33 -15.80 -3.38 -11.47
N LYS A 34 -16.91 -3.69 -10.77
CA LYS A 34 -17.69 -2.69 -10.04
C LYS A 34 -16.89 -1.96 -8.96
N ASN A 35 -16.14 -2.70 -8.14
CA ASN A 35 -15.36 -2.11 -7.05
C ASN A 35 -14.19 -1.27 -7.58
N GLU A 36 -13.51 -1.76 -8.62
CA GLU A 36 -12.40 -1.03 -9.24
C GLU A 36 -12.87 0.26 -9.93
N VAL A 37 -13.99 0.21 -10.66
CA VAL A 37 -14.59 1.40 -11.28
C VAL A 37 -14.96 2.41 -10.21
N LEU A 38 -15.70 2.00 -9.17
CA LEU A 38 -16.07 2.89 -8.07
C LEU A 38 -14.84 3.50 -7.39
N PHE A 39 -13.82 2.70 -7.08
CA PHE A 39 -12.62 3.21 -6.44
C PHE A 39 -11.90 4.24 -7.33
N ARG A 40 -11.76 3.97 -8.63
CA ARG A 40 -11.14 4.89 -9.60
C ARG A 40 -11.92 6.19 -9.76
N GLU A 41 -13.25 6.13 -9.76
CA GLU A 41 -14.11 7.32 -9.83
C GLU A 41 -13.88 8.24 -8.62
N ILE A 42 -13.87 7.68 -7.40
CA ILE A 42 -13.62 8.46 -6.19
C ILE A 42 -12.16 8.93 -6.13
N GLU A 43 -11.20 8.10 -6.54
CA GLU A 43 -9.79 8.48 -6.64
C GLU A 43 -9.61 9.69 -7.56
N GLY A 44 -10.18 9.65 -8.77
CA GLY A 44 -10.13 10.76 -9.73
C GLY A 44 -10.82 12.02 -9.23
N ALA A 45 -11.95 11.91 -8.52
CA ALA A 45 -12.60 13.05 -7.87
C ALA A 45 -11.69 13.68 -6.79
N CYS A 46 -11.01 12.85 -6.00
CA CYS A 46 -10.07 13.29 -4.97
C CYS A 46 -8.78 13.89 -5.52
N GLU A 47 -8.32 13.46 -6.70
CA GLU A 47 -7.16 14.08 -7.36
C GLU A 47 -7.36 15.58 -7.60
N GLY A 48 -8.59 16.01 -7.92
CA GLY A 48 -8.94 17.42 -8.09
C GLY A 48 -8.79 18.26 -6.81
N GLY A 49 -9.01 17.67 -5.63
CA GLY A 49 -8.79 18.34 -4.34
C GLY A 49 -7.33 18.34 -3.89
N CYS A 50 -6.48 17.54 -4.54
CA CYS A 50 -5.06 17.38 -4.22
C CYS A 50 -4.14 18.04 -5.26
N LEU A 51 -4.67 18.97 -6.07
CA LEU A 51 -3.89 19.74 -7.04
C LEU A 51 -2.77 20.52 -6.34
N GLY A 52 -1.58 20.53 -6.94
CA GLY A 52 -0.39 21.18 -6.38
C GLY A 52 0.45 20.29 -5.46
N LYS A 53 -0.01 19.09 -5.09
CA LYS A 53 0.81 18.07 -4.44
C LYS A 53 1.43 17.14 -5.49
N LEU A 54 2.64 16.65 -5.21
CA LEU A 54 3.41 15.78 -6.11
C LEU A 54 3.97 14.56 -5.36
N GLY A 55 4.32 13.51 -6.11
CA GLY A 55 4.90 12.29 -5.55
C GLY A 55 4.04 11.71 -4.41
N ILE A 56 4.71 11.26 -3.35
CA ILE A 56 4.04 10.64 -2.21
C ILE A 56 3.05 11.56 -1.49
N SER A 57 3.32 12.87 -1.47
CA SER A 57 2.41 13.84 -0.86
C SER A 57 1.04 13.90 -1.56
N LYS A 58 1.01 13.67 -2.88
CA LYS A 58 -0.26 13.57 -3.63
C LYS A 58 -0.99 12.29 -3.27
N VAL A 59 -0.27 11.17 -3.20
CA VAL A 59 -0.85 9.86 -2.83
C VAL A 59 -1.49 9.92 -1.45
N LEU A 60 -0.77 10.41 -0.44
CA LEU A 60 -1.31 10.53 0.93
C LEU A 60 -2.55 11.43 0.98
N CYS A 61 -2.53 12.57 0.26
CA CYS A 61 -3.69 13.45 0.15
C CYS A 61 -4.91 12.74 -0.45
N VAL A 62 -4.72 12.02 -1.56
CA VAL A 62 -5.80 11.31 -2.24
C VAL A 62 -6.36 10.19 -1.35
N ARG A 63 -5.51 9.42 -0.65
CA ARG A 63 -5.96 8.40 0.30
C ARG A 63 -6.75 9.01 1.46
N GLN A 64 -6.28 10.12 2.01
CA GLN A 64 -7.00 10.82 3.07
C GLN A 64 -8.34 11.40 2.58
N CYS A 65 -8.41 11.87 1.33
CA CYS A 65 -9.65 12.33 0.70
C CYS A 65 -10.66 11.19 0.48
N ILE A 66 -10.22 10.04 -0.04
CA ILE A 66 -11.11 8.90 -0.34
C ILE A 66 -11.81 8.40 0.92
N SER A 67 -11.07 8.21 2.01
CA SER A 67 -11.65 7.89 3.32
C SER A 67 -10.68 8.27 4.44
N PRO A 68 -10.97 9.35 5.21
CA PRO A 68 -10.15 9.77 6.33
C PRO A 68 -9.98 8.67 7.39
N SER A 69 -11.02 7.86 7.62
CA SER A 69 -10.96 6.73 8.55
C SER A 69 -10.03 5.62 8.08
N CYS A 70 -10.17 5.15 6.83
CA CYS A 70 -9.31 4.08 6.31
C CYS A 70 -7.86 4.54 6.21
N TYR A 71 -7.64 5.84 5.92
CA TYR A 71 -6.30 6.42 5.91
C TYR A 71 -5.65 6.34 7.29
N ARG A 72 -6.40 6.72 8.33
CA ARG A 72 -5.91 6.65 9.71
C ARG A 72 -5.57 5.23 10.14
N ASP A 73 -6.41 4.27 9.80
CA ASP A 73 -6.23 2.87 10.22
C ASP A 73 -5.04 2.18 9.55
N LEU A 74 -4.60 2.67 8.38
CA LEU A 74 -3.57 2.02 7.56
C LEU A 74 -2.26 2.80 7.40
N TYR A 75 -2.30 4.13 7.46
CA TYR A 75 -1.16 4.98 7.13
C TYR A 75 -0.80 6.01 8.22
N GLN A 76 -1.63 6.24 9.25
CA GLN A 76 -1.31 7.27 10.25
C GLN A 76 -0.15 6.88 11.17
N ALA A 77 -0.05 5.60 11.55
CA ALA A 77 1.03 5.11 12.41
C ALA A 77 2.37 5.03 11.67
N ASP A 78 2.33 4.75 10.37
CA ASP A 78 3.49 4.54 9.51
C ASP A 78 3.14 5.06 8.11
N GLN A 79 3.61 6.26 7.76
CA GLN A 79 3.26 6.90 6.49
C GLN A 79 4.08 6.29 5.35
N LEU A 80 3.54 6.31 4.13
CA LEU A 80 4.32 5.90 2.97
C LEU A 80 5.46 6.90 2.72
N GLU A 81 6.64 6.37 2.43
CA GLU A 81 7.81 7.14 2.02
C GLU A 81 8.01 7.10 0.49
N GLU A 82 8.80 8.05 -0.02
CA GLU A 82 9.09 8.13 -1.45
C GLU A 82 9.97 6.94 -1.87
N GLY A 83 9.53 6.20 -2.89
CA GLY A 83 10.21 4.98 -3.35
C GLY A 83 9.73 3.68 -2.69
N GLU A 84 8.82 3.76 -1.71
CA GLU A 84 8.22 2.57 -1.10
C GLU A 84 7.10 1.96 -1.96
N VAL A 85 6.95 0.63 -1.83
CA VAL A 85 5.82 -0.10 -2.43
C VAL A 85 4.67 -0.12 -1.44
N ASP A 86 3.52 0.41 -1.84
CA ASP A 86 2.31 0.38 -1.02
C ASP A 86 1.63 -1.00 -1.02
N VAL A 87 2.09 -1.89 -0.14
CA VAL A 87 1.47 -3.21 0.09
C VAL A 87 0.09 -3.14 0.75
N ARG A 88 -0.29 -1.98 1.30
CA ARG A 88 -1.53 -1.78 2.07
C ARG A 88 -2.71 -1.38 1.18
N LEU A 89 -2.46 -1.03 -0.08
CA LEU A 89 -3.47 -0.51 -1.01
C LEU A 89 -4.72 -1.39 -1.11
N ASN A 90 -4.56 -2.72 -1.20
CA ASN A 90 -5.72 -3.61 -1.27
C ASN A 90 -6.55 -3.58 0.02
N SER A 91 -5.88 -3.52 1.18
CA SER A 91 -6.59 -3.35 2.45
C SER A 91 -7.31 -2.00 2.50
N PHE A 92 -6.70 -0.94 2.00
CA PHE A 92 -7.32 0.39 1.92
C PHE A 92 -8.58 0.37 1.04
N LYS A 93 -8.51 -0.23 -0.16
CA LYS A 93 -9.68 -0.45 -1.03
C LYS A 93 -10.77 -1.25 -0.32
N GLY A 94 -10.39 -2.30 0.40
CA GLY A 94 -11.31 -3.13 1.21
C GLY A 94 -12.06 -2.32 2.26
N CYS A 95 -11.35 -1.51 3.04
CA CYS A 95 -11.94 -0.63 4.05
C CYS A 95 -12.93 0.35 3.42
N PHE A 96 -12.55 1.03 2.33
CA PHE A 96 -13.40 1.97 1.62
C PHE A 96 -14.70 1.32 1.12
N ILE A 97 -14.60 0.17 0.44
CA ILE A 97 -15.78 -0.52 -0.11
C ILE A 97 -16.73 -0.97 1.01
N GLN A 98 -16.21 -1.48 2.13
CA GLN A 98 -17.04 -1.88 3.26
C GLN A 98 -17.79 -0.68 3.86
N GLN A 99 -17.13 0.47 4.00
CA GLN A 99 -17.78 1.70 4.47
C GLN A 99 -18.83 2.20 3.48
N TYR A 100 -18.49 2.25 2.19
CA TYR A 100 -19.40 2.67 1.13
C TYR A 100 -20.68 1.83 1.10
N ASN A 101 -20.55 0.50 1.22
CA ASN A 101 -21.69 -0.41 1.26
C ASN A 101 -22.57 -0.23 2.51
N LYS A 102 -21.99 0.14 3.67
CA LYS A 102 -22.76 0.41 4.89
C LYS A 102 -23.56 1.71 4.82
N LEU A 103 -23.06 2.69 4.06
CA LEU A 103 -23.69 4.00 3.89
C LEU A 103 -24.75 4.02 2.79
N ARG A 104 -24.84 2.94 1.99
CA ARG A 104 -25.83 2.83 0.93
C ARG A 104 -27.20 2.47 1.54
N PRO A 105 -28.26 3.26 1.29
CA PRO A 105 -29.61 2.92 1.72
C PRO A 105 -30.19 1.70 1.00
#